data_AF-A0A2E1UVT6-F1
#
_entry.id   AF-A0A2E1UVT6-F1
#
_cell.length_a   1.000
_cell.length_b   1.000
_cell.length_c   1.000
_cell.angle_alpha   90.00
_cell.angle_beta   90.00
_cell.angle_gamma   90.00
#
_symmetry.space_group_name_H-M   'P 1'
#
loop_
_entity.id
_entity.type
_entity.pdbx_description
1 polymer ?
#
loop_
_entity_poly.entity_id
_entity_poly.type
_entity_poly.pdbx_seq_one_letter_code
_entity_poly.pdbx_strand_id
1 'polypeptide(L)'
;MNEFIKIKLEIANRLYPLTIKPVQEEALRKSALRIDQMIKKFEKNYEVRDKQDVLAMCALQFASIAEKNSEKNINTLSNELDKVVELINLIDVHLETY
;
A
#
# COMPACT_ATOMS: atom_id res chain seq x y z
N MET A 1 -25.66 -11.63 5.81
CA MET A 1 -25.15 -12.08 4.49
C MET A 1 -24.34 -10.94 3.89
N ASN A 2 -23.04 -11.12 3.64
CA ASN A 2 -22.31 -10.19 2.77
C ASN A 2 -22.43 -10.72 1.34
N GLU A 3 -23.47 -10.30 0.63
CA GLU A 3 -23.65 -10.67 -0.76
C GLU A 3 -22.51 -10.09 -1.59
N PHE A 4 -21.84 -10.98 -2.32
CA PHE A 4 -20.81 -10.58 -3.25
C PHE A 4 -21.44 -9.91 -4.47
N ILE A 5 -20.88 -8.76 -4.85
CA ILE A 5 -21.30 -8.01 -6.03
C ILE A 5 -20.35 -8.30 -7.20
N LYS A 6 -20.89 -8.37 -8.41
CA LYS A 6 -20.10 -8.45 -9.64
C LYS A 6 -19.84 -7.05 -10.16
N ILE A 7 -18.57 -6.67 -10.25
CA ILE A 7 -18.12 -5.40 -10.80
C ILE A 7 -17.29 -5.63 -12.07
N LYS A 8 -17.24 -4.62 -12.93
CA LYS A 8 -16.35 -4.58 -14.09
C LYS A 8 -15.31 -3.50 -13.85
N LEU A 9 -14.05 -3.88 -13.80
CA LEU A 9 -12.93 -2.99 -13.54
C LEU A 9 -12.13 -2.80 -14.82
N GLU A 10 -11.85 -1.56 -15.18
CA GLU A 10 -11.02 -1.24 -16.35
C GLU A 10 -9.59 -0.91 -15.90
N ILE A 11 -8.61 -1.61 -16.46
CA ILE A 11 -7.17 -1.38 -16.22
C ILE A 11 -6.45 -1.44 -17.56
N ALA A 12 -5.70 -0.39 -17.94
CA ALA A 12 -4.87 -0.38 -19.14
C ALA A 12 -5.63 -0.72 -20.44
N ASN A 13 -6.86 -0.20 -20.59
CA ASN A 13 -7.81 -0.50 -21.68
C ASN A 13 -8.25 -1.98 -21.75
N ARG A 14 -8.20 -2.71 -20.63
CA ARG A 14 -8.72 -4.06 -20.49
C ARG A 14 -9.78 -4.13 -19.40
N LEU A 15 -10.91 -4.75 -19.72
CA LEU A 15 -12.03 -4.91 -18.80
C LEU A 15 -11.95 -6.26 -18.10
N TYR A 16 -11.84 -6.23 -16.77
CA TYR A 16 -11.79 -7.41 -15.92
C TYR A 16 -13.09 -7.51 -15.10
N PRO A 17 -13.90 -8.56 -15.29
CA PRO A 17 -15.03 -8.83 -14.41
C PRO A 17 -14.53 -9.46 -13.10
N LEU A 18 -14.86 -8.87 -11.95
CA LEU A 18 -14.52 -9.39 -10.63
C LEU A 18 -15.77 -9.53 -9.75
N THR A 19 -15.73 -10.49 -8.82
CA THR A 19 -16.77 -10.69 -7.81
C THR A 19 -16.19 -10.37 -6.44
N ILE A 20 -16.69 -9.33 -5.77
CA ILE A 20 -16.08 -8.75 -4.57
C ILE A 20 -17.13 -8.35 -3.54
N LYS A 21 -16.71 -8.09 -2.30
CA LYS A 21 -17.59 -7.59 -1.24
C LYS A 21 -17.82 -6.08 -1.43
N PRO A 22 -19.02 -5.54 -1.21
CA PRO A 22 -19.32 -4.11 -1.44
C PRO A 22 -18.38 -3.17 -0.68
N VAL A 23 -17.93 -3.55 0.52
CA VAL A 23 -16.95 -2.78 1.33
C VAL A 23 -15.62 -2.55 0.60
N GLN A 24 -15.24 -3.42 -0.34
CA GLN A 24 -13.97 -3.35 -1.06
C GLN A 24 -14.08 -2.65 -2.42
N GLU A 25 -15.30 -2.38 -2.91
CA GLU A 25 -15.51 -1.83 -4.26
C GLU A 25 -14.78 -0.50 -4.45
N GLU A 26 -14.96 0.42 -3.51
CA GLU A 26 -14.39 1.77 -3.60
C GLU A 26 -12.86 1.72 -3.59
N ALA A 27 -12.27 0.87 -2.74
CA ALA A 27 -10.83 0.67 -2.66
C ALA A 27 -10.27 0.09 -3.96
N LEU A 28 -10.96 -0.89 -4.57
CA LEU A 28 -10.58 -1.50 -5.84
C LEU A 28 -10.66 -0.51 -7.01
N ARG A 29 -11.74 0.28 -7.10
CA ARG A 29 -11.86 1.33 -8.13
C ARG A 29 -10.78 2.39 -8.00
N LYS A 30 -10.51 2.88 -6.78
CA LYS A 30 -9.42 3.84 -6.52
C LYS A 30 -8.06 3.27 -6.91
N SER A 31 -7.82 2.00 -6.61
CA SER A 31 -6.56 1.32 -6.95
C SER A 31 -6.40 1.16 -8.46
N ALA A 32 -7.45 0.78 -9.18
CA ALA A 32 -7.44 0.69 -10.65
C ALA A 32 -7.11 2.04 -11.30
N LEU A 33 -7.76 3.12 -10.85
CA LEU A 33 -7.48 4.47 -11.35
C LEU A 33 -6.02 4.87 -11.11
N ARG A 34 -5.47 4.53 -9.95
CA ARG A 34 -4.08 4.84 -9.59
C ARG A 34 -3.09 4.07 -10.47
N ILE A 35 -3.36 2.80 -10.75
CA ILE A 35 -2.56 1.99 -11.69
C ILE A 35 -2.60 2.62 -13.08
N ASP A 36 -3.79 2.98 -13.58
CA ASP A 36 -3.95 3.58 -14.92
C ASP A 36 -3.20 4.91 -15.07
N GLN A 37 -3.23 5.76 -14.04
CA GLN A 37 -2.42 6.98 -13.99
C GLN A 37 -0.92 6.70 -14.00
N MET A 38 -0.47 5.62 -13.36
CA MET A 38 0.94 5.25 -13.31
C MET A 38 1.41 4.72 -14.66
N ILE A 39 0.60 3.87 -15.31
CA ILE A 39 0.83 3.40 -16.67
C ILE A 39 0.98 4.58 -17.63
N LYS A 40 0.05 5.55 -17.61
CA LYS A 40 0.13 6.76 -18.44
C LYS A 40 1.40 7.58 -18.20
N LYS A 41 1.89 7.64 -16.96
CA LYS A 41 3.17 8.32 -16.65
C LYS A 41 4.36 7.58 -17.25
N PHE A 42 4.37 6.26 -17.16
CA PHE A 42 5.45 5.45 -17.75
C PHE A 42 5.40 5.47 -19.28
N GLU A 43 4.22 5.39 -19.90
CA GLU A 43 4.05 5.53 -21.36
C GLU A 43 4.51 6.90 -21.87
N LYS A 44 4.36 7.96 -21.07
CA LYS A 44 4.86 9.30 -21.43
C LYS A 44 6.38 9.43 -21.27
N ASN A 45 6.94 8.83 -20.22
CA ASN A 45 8.34 9.01 -19.86
C ASN A 45 9.28 8.01 -20.55
N TYR A 46 8.74 6.90 -21.05
CA TYR A 46 9.50 5.85 -21.70
C TYR A 46 8.77 5.43 -22.98
N GLU A 47 9.51 5.24 -24.08
CA GLU A 47 8.99 4.67 -25.34
C GLU A 47 8.71 3.15 -25.21
N VAL A 48 8.07 2.74 -24.11
CA VAL A 48 7.77 1.33 -23.85
C VAL A 48 6.61 0.94 -24.76
N ARG A 49 6.94 0.13 -25.77
CA ARG A 49 5.99 -0.35 -26.79
C ARG A 49 5.09 -1.47 -26.26
N ASP A 50 5.50 -2.15 -25.18
CA ASP A 50 4.76 -3.29 -24.64
C ASP A 50 4.06 -2.97 -23.32
N LYS A 51 2.72 -3.08 -23.33
CA LYS A 51 1.89 -2.77 -22.16
C LYS A 51 2.14 -3.70 -20.98
N GLN A 52 2.65 -4.90 -21.25
CA GLN A 52 3.00 -5.87 -20.22
C GLN A 52 4.23 -5.42 -19.41
N ASP A 53 5.23 -4.84 -20.07
CA ASP A 53 6.44 -4.32 -19.41
C ASP A 53 6.13 -3.10 -18.54
N VAL A 54 5.23 -2.23 -19.00
CA VAL A 54 4.77 -1.07 -18.20
C VAL A 54 4.03 -1.54 -16.94
N LEU A 55 3.23 -2.61 -17.03
CA LEU A 55 2.58 -3.23 -15.87
C LEU A 55 3.60 -3.83 -14.91
N ALA A 56 4.66 -4.48 -15.41
CA ALA A 56 5.74 -5.01 -14.58
C ALA A 56 6.50 -3.89 -13.85
N MET A 57 6.79 -2.76 -14.53
CA MET A 57 7.39 -1.57 -13.89
C MET A 57 6.48 -1.01 -12.80
N CYS A 58 5.16 -0.95 -13.04
CA CYS A 58 4.20 -0.53 -12.03
C CYS A 58 4.22 -1.46 -10.81
N ALA A 59 4.21 -2.77 -11.02
CA ALA A 59 4.25 -3.77 -9.95
C ALA A 59 5.53 -3.64 -9.10
N LEU A 60 6.69 -3.45 -9.73
CA LEU A 60 7.96 -3.24 -9.04
C LEU A 60 7.95 -1.95 -8.20
N GLN A 61 7.42 -0.86 -8.75
CA GLN A 61 7.28 0.39 -8.01
C GLN A 61 6.35 0.24 -6.80
N PHE A 62 5.23 -0.46 -6.94
CA PHE A 62 4.32 -0.73 -5.83
C PHE A 62 4.96 -1.62 -4.76
N ALA A 63 5.68 -2.67 -5.15
CA ALA A 63 6.43 -3.53 -4.24
C ALA A 63 7.47 -2.72 -3.45
N SER A 64 8.26 -1.88 -4.12
CA SER A 64 9.25 -1.01 -3.46
C SER A 64 8.63 -0.04 -2.45
N ILE A 65 7.46 0.53 -2.76
CA ILE A 65 6.72 1.38 -1.82
C ILE A 65 6.23 0.58 -0.61
N ALA A 66 5.73 -0.65 -0.84
CA ALA A 66 5.26 -1.53 0.23
C ALA A 66 6.41 -1.92 1.18
N GLU A 67 7.56 -2.32 0.65
CA GLU A 67 8.77 -2.63 1.43
C GLU A 67 9.23 -1.42 2.25
N LYS A 68 9.35 -0.24 1.62
CA LYS A 68 9.71 1.01 2.34
C LYS A 68 8.74 1.37 3.47
N ASN A 69 7.45 1.12 3.29
CA ASN A 69 6.46 1.39 4.34
C ASN A 69 6.56 0.36 5.48
N SER A 70 6.87 -0.90 5.16
CA SER A 70 7.15 -1.94 6.16
C SER A 70 8.35 -1.57 7.02
N GLU A 71 9.46 -1.17 6.40
CA GLU A 71 10.67 -0.69 7.10
C GLU A 71 10.38 0.54 7.97
N LYS A 72 9.62 1.51 7.46
CA LYS A 72 9.23 2.70 8.23
C LYS A 72 8.39 2.34 9.45
N ASN A 73 7.40 1.45 9.30
CA ASN A 73 6.54 1.03 10.40
C ASN A 73 7.32 0.27 11.48
N ILE A 74 8.28 -0.57 11.08
CA ILE A 74 9.18 -1.25 12.02
C ILE A 74 10.01 -0.24 12.81
N ASN A 75 10.59 0.76 12.12
CA ASN A 75 11.39 1.80 12.77
C ASN A 75 10.56 2.71 13.69
N THR A 76 9.32 3.05 13.32
CA THR A 76 8.45 3.83 14.20
C THR A 76 8.03 3.03 15.43
N LEU A 77 7.71 1.74 15.26
CA LEU A 77 7.33 0.88 16.36
C LEU A 77 8.50 0.64 17.33
N SER A 78 9.74 0.47 16.84
CA SER A 78 10.91 0.35 17.71
C SER A 78 11.15 1.65 18.50
N ASN A 79 11.08 2.81 17.84
CA ASN A 79 11.25 4.10 18.51
C ASN A 79 10.17 4.39 19.57
N GLU A 80 8.94 3.90 19.35
CA GLU A 80 7.87 4.00 20.34
C GLU A 80 8.10 3.07 21.53
N LEU A 81 8.58 1.84 21.29
CA LEU A 81 8.95 0.90 22.35
C LEU A 81 10.12 1.40 23.19
N ASP A 82 11.16 1.97 22.57
CA ASP A 82 12.32 2.53 23.26
C ASP A 82 11.90 3.65 24.22
N LYS A 83 10.99 4.53 23.78
CA LYS A 83 10.43 5.59 24.64
C LYS A 83 9.62 5.05 25.81
N VAL A 84 8.86 3.96 25.61
CA VAL A 84 8.11 3.31 26.68
C VAL A 84 9.06 2.69 27.71
N VAL A 85 10.15 2.07 27.27
CA VAL A 85 11.18 1.51 28.17
C VAL A 85 11.88 2.63 28.95
N GLU A 86 12.23 3.75 28.31
CA GLU A 86 12.78 4.93 29.01
C GLU A 86 11.84 5.47 30.09
N LEU A 87 10.53 5.53 29.81
CA LEU A 87 9.52 5.96 30.79
C LEU A 87 9.42 4.99 31.97
N ILE A 88 9.46 3.69 31.72
CA ILE A 88 9.46 2.68 32.78
C ILE A 88 10.70 2.83 33.67
N ASN A 89 11.88 2.97 33.07
CA ASN A 89 13.12 3.18 33.82
C ASN A 89 13.08 4.45 34.68
N LEU A 90 12.48 5.54 34.17
CA LEU A 90 12.30 6.78 34.93
C LEU A 90 11.37 6.59 36.13
N ILE A 91 10.31 5.79 35.97
CA ILE A 91 9.38 5.47 37.06
C ILE A 91 10.07 4.60 38.11
N ASP A 92 10.84 3.59 37.69
CA ASP A 92 11.57 2.71 38.60
C ASP A 92 12.60 3.48 39.42
N VAL A 93 13.35 4.40 38.79
CA VAL A 93 14.28 5.30 39.51
C VAL A 93 13.52 6.19 40.51
N HIS A 94 12.36 6.73 40.14
CA HIS A 94 11.56 7.53 41.08
C HIS A 94 11.04 6.70 42.26
N LEU A 95 10.68 5.44 42.02
CA LEU A 95 10.20 4.51 43.06
C LEU A 95 11.34 4.06 43.99
N GLU A 96 12.58 3.94 43.52
CA GLU A 96 13.75 3.64 44.37
C GLU A 96 14.19 4.83 45.23
N THR A 97 13.82 6.06 44.85
CA THR A 97 14.18 7.28 45.59
C THR A 97 13.21 7.65 46.73
N TYR A 98 12.16 6.86 46.97
CA TYR A 98 11.21 6.98 48.08
C TYR A 98 11.26 5.75 48.99
#